data_AF-A0AAD6FEV7-F1
#
_entry.id   AF-A0AAD6FEV7-F1
#
_cell.length_a   1.000
_cell.length_b   1.000
_cell.length_c   1.000
_cell.angle_alpha   90.00
_cell.angle_beta   90.00
_cell.angle_gamma   90.00
#
_symmetry.space_group_name_H-M   'P 1'
#
loop_
_entity.id
_entity.type
_entity.pdbx_description
1 polymer ?
#
loop_
_entity_poly.entity_id
_entity_poly.type
_entity_poly.pdbx_seq_one_letter_code
_entity_poly.pdbx_strand_id
1 'polypeptide(L)'
;MMDAWLLLLALLAIAGGGLGADTEERLVEHLLNPAHYNKLIRPATNGSELVTVQLMVSLAQLISVHEREQVMTTNVWLTQEWQDYRLTWIPEEFDGMLKVRLPSKHIWLPDVVLYNNADGVYEVSFYSNAVVSHDGSIFWLPPAIYKSACKIEVKHFPFDQQNCTLRFRSWTYDRTEIDLVLRADVASMDDFTPSGEWDIIALPGRRNENPADPTYVDITYDFIIRRKPLFYTINLIIPCVLITSLAILVFYLPSDCGEKMTLCISVLLALTVFLLLISKIVPPTSLDVPLVGKYLMFTMVLVTFSIVTSVCVLNVHHRSPTTHTMPPWVKLEQKEGGRSGEAGALMVGLGLGNAGGSGGGTSTGVFSKEDSEPCTCYVNRASVKQFGGDLGGAGGSMDGLNRVRESREGGAGNVPRGKQAAGGPALTQTLLAQACPGFEEAVEGVRFIANHMKSEDDDQSVSEDWKYVAMVIDRLFLWIFVFVCVFGTLGMFTQPLYQNYTVKTITSSPG
;
A
#
# COMPACT_ATOMS: atom_id res chain seq x y z
N MET A 1 -55.44 78.08 -27.49
CA MET A 1 -56.51 77.12 -27.12
C MET A 1 -56.05 75.67 -27.13
N MET A 2 -55.02 75.28 -27.91
CA MET A 2 -54.43 73.92 -27.87
C MET A 2 -53.55 73.63 -26.64
N ASP A 3 -52.91 74.65 -26.05
CA ASP A 3 -51.98 74.45 -24.92
C ASP A 3 -52.68 74.03 -23.61
N ALA A 4 -53.94 74.42 -23.41
CA ALA A 4 -54.72 74.05 -22.25
C ALA A 4 -55.16 72.57 -22.27
N TRP A 5 -55.39 72.00 -23.45
CA TRP A 5 -55.77 70.60 -23.62
C TRP A 5 -54.58 69.64 -23.46
N LEU A 6 -53.39 70.06 -23.88
CA LEU A 6 -52.16 69.30 -23.67
C LEU A 6 -51.76 69.26 -22.19
N LEU A 7 -51.95 70.35 -21.44
CA LEU A 7 -51.74 70.39 -20.00
C LEU A 7 -52.76 69.54 -19.23
N LEU A 8 -54.02 69.50 -19.67
CA LEU A 8 -55.06 68.67 -19.04
C LEU A 8 -54.82 67.17 -19.29
N LEU A 9 -54.40 66.79 -20.51
CA LEU A 9 -54.01 65.41 -20.83
C LEU A 9 -52.72 64.98 -20.13
N ALA A 10 -51.75 65.89 -19.97
CA ALA A 10 -50.55 65.62 -19.18
C ALA A 10 -50.87 65.46 -17.68
N LEU A 11 -51.77 66.27 -17.11
CA LEU A 11 -52.23 66.14 -15.72
C LEU A 11 -53.04 64.87 -15.47
N LEU A 12 -53.89 64.45 -16.43
CA LEU A 12 -54.60 63.17 -16.36
C LEU A 12 -53.66 61.96 -16.54
N ALA A 13 -52.60 62.09 -17.36
CA ALA A 13 -51.58 61.07 -17.50
C ALA A 13 -50.67 60.94 -16.26
N ILE A 14 -50.42 62.04 -15.55
CA ILE A 14 -49.69 62.04 -14.27
C ILE A 14 -50.55 61.47 -13.13
N ALA A 15 -51.86 61.70 -13.13
CA ALA A 15 -52.78 61.12 -12.14
C ALA A 15 -53.01 59.60 -12.30
N GLY A 16 -52.75 59.04 -13.49
CA GLY A 16 -52.82 57.60 -13.74
C GLY A 16 -51.55 56.82 -13.40
N GLY A 17 -50.46 57.49 -13.03
CA GLY A 17 -49.15 56.87 -12.78
C GLY A 17 -48.80 56.84 -11.30
N GLY A 18 -49.41 55.94 -10.52
CA GLY A 18 -49.03 55.84 -9.10
C GLY A 18 -49.68 54.76 -8.23
N LEU A 19 -50.53 53.87 -8.75
CA LEU A 19 -51.23 52.87 -7.91
C LEU A 19 -50.53 51.52 -7.75
N GLY A 20 -49.41 51.29 -8.45
CA GLY A 20 -48.78 49.96 -8.47
C GLY A 20 -48.02 49.58 -7.19
N ALA A 21 -47.53 50.55 -6.40
CA ALA A 21 -46.69 50.28 -5.23
C ALA A 21 -47.47 50.22 -3.90
N ASP A 22 -48.65 50.86 -3.82
CA ASP A 22 -49.47 50.94 -2.61
C ASP A 22 -50.19 49.62 -2.28
N THR A 23 -50.54 48.82 -3.29
CA THR A 23 -51.38 47.62 -3.08
C THR A 23 -50.65 46.51 -2.31
N GLU A 24 -49.37 46.26 -2.61
CA GLU A 24 -48.59 45.24 -1.87
C GLU A 24 -48.32 45.69 -0.43
N GLU A 25 -47.99 46.97 -0.22
CA GLU A 25 -47.85 47.55 1.11
C GLU A 25 -49.14 47.42 1.93
N ARG A 26 -50.27 47.82 1.35
CA ARG A 26 -51.61 47.68 1.98
C ARG A 26 -51.95 46.24 2.31
N LEU A 27 -51.62 45.28 1.44
CA LEU A 27 -51.85 43.86 1.70
C LEU A 27 -50.96 43.37 2.84
N VAL A 28 -49.68 43.72 2.84
CA VAL A 28 -48.73 43.32 3.90
C VAL A 28 -49.17 43.89 5.25
N GLU A 29 -49.58 45.15 5.31
CA GLU A 29 -50.12 45.77 6.54
C GLU A 29 -51.41 45.11 7.01
N HIS A 30 -52.29 44.71 6.08
CA HIS A 30 -53.52 43.99 6.40
C HIS A 30 -53.22 42.60 7.00
N LEU A 31 -52.32 41.84 6.37
CA LEU A 31 -51.98 40.47 6.77
C LEU A 31 -51.15 40.41 8.06
N LEU A 32 -50.16 41.29 8.21
CA LEU A 32 -49.22 41.29 9.34
C LEU A 32 -49.63 42.25 10.46
N ASN A 33 -50.89 42.68 10.49
CA ASN A 33 -51.39 43.56 11.54
C ASN A 33 -51.17 42.90 12.92
N PRO A 34 -50.46 43.55 13.87
CA PRO A 34 -50.16 42.97 15.18
C PRO A 34 -51.39 42.57 16.00
N ALA A 35 -52.56 43.14 15.70
CA ALA A 35 -53.82 42.76 16.34
C ALA A 35 -54.35 41.39 15.88
N HIS A 36 -53.97 40.94 14.67
CA HIS A 36 -54.50 39.74 14.03
C HIS A 36 -53.46 38.62 13.94
N TYR A 37 -52.20 38.97 13.65
CA TYR A 37 -51.15 37.99 13.37
C TYR A 37 -50.13 37.89 14.51
N ASN A 38 -50.02 36.69 15.09
CA ASN A 38 -48.99 36.37 16.06
C ASN A 38 -48.17 35.16 15.57
N LYS A 39 -46.90 35.44 15.21
CA LYS A 39 -45.96 34.44 14.68
C LYS A 39 -45.54 33.36 15.67
N LEU A 40 -45.77 33.55 16.97
CA LEU A 40 -45.41 32.55 18.00
C LEU A 40 -46.44 31.42 18.08
N ILE A 41 -47.61 31.60 17.46
CA ILE A 41 -48.72 30.66 17.53
C ILE A 41 -48.80 29.90 16.20
N ARG A 42 -48.80 28.56 16.28
CA ARG A 42 -48.95 27.68 15.12
C ARG A 42 -50.30 27.89 14.42
N PRO A 43 -50.37 27.78 13.09
CA PRO A 43 -51.58 28.03 12.32
C PRO A 43 -52.54 26.83 12.36
N ALA A 44 -53.16 26.61 13.52
CA ALA A 44 -54.17 25.58 13.72
C ALA A 44 -55.49 26.22 14.15
N THR A 45 -56.62 25.84 13.53
CA THR A 45 -57.94 26.35 13.90
C THR A 45 -58.39 25.81 15.26
N ASN A 46 -57.99 24.58 15.56
CA ASN A 46 -58.24 23.88 16.82
C ASN A 46 -56.92 23.39 17.44
N GLY A 47 -56.87 23.29 18.77
CA GLY A 47 -55.69 22.78 19.47
C GLY A 47 -55.31 21.33 19.15
N SER A 48 -56.24 20.53 18.61
CA SER A 48 -56.01 19.15 18.18
C SER A 48 -55.72 18.98 16.69
N GLU A 49 -55.79 20.07 15.91
CA GLU A 49 -55.51 20.02 14.47
C GLU A 49 -54.00 19.92 14.24
N LEU A 50 -53.62 19.11 13.25
CA LEU A 50 -52.24 18.88 12.84
C LEU A 50 -51.88 19.82 11.69
N VAL A 51 -50.75 20.51 11.81
CA VAL A 51 -50.21 21.29 10.69
C VAL A 51 -49.36 20.37 9.83
N THR A 52 -49.81 20.06 8.62
CA THR A 52 -49.04 19.25 7.67
C THR A 52 -47.98 20.10 6.99
N VAL A 53 -46.71 19.74 7.14
CA VAL A 53 -45.57 20.41 6.49
C VAL A 53 -44.97 19.43 5.49
N GLN A 54 -44.99 19.80 4.22
CA GLN A 54 -44.38 19.03 3.15
C GLN A 54 -42.92 19.43 3.00
N LEU A 55 -42.02 18.45 3.03
CA LEU A 55 -40.60 18.65 2.89
C LEU A 55 -40.05 17.97 1.64
N MET A 56 -39.14 18.68 0.97
CA MET A 56 -38.36 18.15 -0.14
C MET A 56 -36.94 18.71 -0.06
N VAL A 57 -35.95 17.83 -0.17
CA VAL A 57 -34.55 18.22 -0.26
C VAL A 57 -34.13 18.22 -1.73
N SER A 58 -33.51 19.31 -2.17
CA SER A 58 -32.79 19.37 -3.44
C SER A 58 -31.30 19.55 -3.17
N LEU A 59 -30.48 18.67 -3.73
CA LEU A 59 -29.03 18.69 -3.53
C LEU A 59 -28.37 19.56 -4.61
N ALA A 60 -27.76 20.67 -4.19
CA ALA A 60 -26.98 21.52 -5.09
C ALA A 60 -25.54 21.03 -5.22
N GLN A 61 -24.90 20.68 -4.11
CA GLN A 61 -23.50 20.22 -4.10
C GLN A 61 -23.17 19.37 -2.88
N LEU A 62 -22.43 18.28 -3.09
CA LEU A 62 -21.68 17.61 -2.03
C LEU A 62 -20.31 18.30 -1.89
N ILE A 63 -20.14 19.11 -0.85
CA ILE A 63 -18.95 19.96 -0.68
C ILE A 63 -17.75 19.09 -0.26
N SER A 64 -17.91 18.32 0.80
CA SER A 64 -16.84 17.47 1.32
C SER A 64 -17.38 16.41 2.27
N VAL A 65 -16.67 15.28 2.34
CA VAL A 65 -16.87 14.23 3.33
C VAL A 65 -15.54 14.09 4.06
N HIS A 66 -15.47 14.62 5.29
CA HIS A 66 -14.27 14.54 6.12
C HIS A 66 -14.30 13.22 6.87
N GLU A 67 -13.52 12.23 6.43
CA GLU A 67 -13.60 10.88 6.99
C GLU A 67 -13.06 10.81 8.41
N ARG A 68 -11.97 11.55 8.68
CA ARG A 68 -11.33 11.58 10.01
C ARG A 68 -12.25 12.17 11.07
N GLU A 69 -12.95 13.25 10.72
CA GLU A 69 -13.90 13.93 11.61
C GLU A 69 -15.29 13.28 11.60
N GLN A 70 -15.56 12.38 10.64
CA GLN A 70 -16.85 11.72 10.44
C GLN A 70 -17.98 12.72 10.15
N VAL A 71 -17.68 13.75 9.36
CA VAL A 71 -18.62 14.82 9.01
C VAL A 71 -18.80 14.94 7.50
N MET A 72 -20.06 14.88 7.05
CA MET A 72 -20.45 15.17 5.68
C MET A 72 -21.02 16.59 5.59
N THR A 73 -20.49 17.38 4.65
CA THR A 73 -20.93 18.75 4.36
C THR A 73 -21.65 18.82 3.03
N THR A 74 -22.91 19.25 3.05
CA THR A 74 -23.77 19.33 1.86
C THR A 74 -24.38 20.72 1.73
N ASN A 75 -24.43 21.25 0.51
CA ASN A 75 -25.24 22.40 0.16
C ASN A 75 -26.58 21.92 -0.41
N VAL A 76 -27.66 22.20 0.31
CA VAL A 76 -29.01 21.76 -0.06
C VAL A 76 -29.97 22.94 -0.05
N TRP A 77 -31.00 22.82 -0.87
CA TRP A 77 -32.20 23.64 -0.77
C TRP A 77 -33.28 22.82 -0.08
N LEU A 78 -33.76 23.34 1.05
CA LEU A 78 -34.79 22.67 1.84
C LEU A 78 -36.14 23.31 1.51
N THR A 79 -36.88 22.70 0.60
CA THR A 79 -38.23 23.15 0.27
C THR A 79 -39.18 22.76 1.39
N GLN A 80 -39.88 23.75 1.92
CA GLN A 80 -40.91 23.58 2.94
C GLN A 80 -42.20 24.23 2.44
N GLU A 81 -43.29 23.47 2.49
CA GLU A 81 -44.61 23.96 2.09
C GLU A 81 -45.63 23.60 3.16
N TRP A 82 -46.40 24.60 3.61
CA TRP A 82 -47.47 24.45 4.59
C TRP A 82 -48.56 25.47 4.31
N GLN A 83 -49.69 25.36 5.02
CA GLN A 83 -50.81 26.27 4.87
C GLN A 83 -51.04 27.06 6.16
N ASP A 84 -51.22 28.38 6.06
CA ASP A 84 -51.63 29.26 7.15
C ASP A 84 -52.93 29.96 6.78
N TYR A 85 -54.01 29.58 7.44
CA TYR A 85 -55.35 30.15 7.20
C TYR A 85 -55.46 31.64 7.55
N ARG A 86 -54.52 32.19 8.34
CA ARG A 86 -54.52 33.61 8.73
C ARG A 86 -53.91 34.50 7.64
N LEU A 87 -53.15 33.92 6.71
CA LEU A 87 -52.48 34.62 5.62
C LEU A 87 -53.23 34.46 4.29
N THR A 88 -54.55 34.38 4.34
CA THR A 88 -55.43 34.31 3.17
C THR A 88 -56.02 35.68 2.83
N TRP A 89 -56.22 35.98 1.56
CA TRP A 89 -56.91 37.20 1.12
C TRP A 89 -57.71 36.95 -0.16
N ILE A 90 -58.63 37.86 -0.47
CA ILE A 90 -59.41 37.82 -1.71
C ILE A 90 -58.65 38.64 -2.76
N PRO A 91 -58.19 38.04 -3.89
CA PRO A 91 -57.41 38.75 -4.89
C PRO A 91 -58.12 39.98 -5.46
N GLU A 92 -59.45 39.94 -5.57
CA GLU A 92 -60.27 41.03 -6.12
C GLU A 92 -60.17 42.34 -5.30
N GLU A 93 -59.88 42.27 -4.00
CA GLU A 93 -59.73 43.44 -3.12
C GLU A 93 -58.33 44.09 -3.21
N PHE A 94 -57.36 43.35 -3.76
CA PHE A 94 -55.95 43.73 -3.82
C PHE A 94 -55.40 43.62 -5.24
N ASP A 95 -56.11 44.23 -6.20
CA ASP A 95 -55.67 44.36 -7.61
C ASP A 95 -55.32 43.03 -8.30
N GLY A 96 -56.04 41.95 -7.96
CA GLY A 96 -55.82 40.63 -8.52
C GLY A 96 -54.53 39.94 -8.07
N MET A 97 -53.88 40.40 -7.00
CA MET A 97 -52.65 39.78 -6.51
C MET A 97 -52.88 38.36 -6.00
N LEU A 98 -52.16 37.40 -6.60
CA LEU A 98 -52.24 35.98 -6.23
C LEU A 98 -51.14 35.54 -5.26
N LYS A 99 -50.02 36.27 -5.22
CA LYS A 99 -48.83 35.93 -4.41
C LYS A 99 -48.16 37.17 -3.87
N VAL A 100 -47.63 37.08 -2.66
CA VAL A 100 -46.85 38.12 -1.99
C VAL A 100 -45.58 37.51 -1.40
N ARG A 101 -44.49 38.28 -1.28
CA ARG A 101 -43.23 37.82 -0.68
C ARG A 101 -43.06 38.45 0.68
N LEU A 102 -43.13 37.63 1.73
CA LEU A 102 -42.96 38.09 3.11
C LEU A 102 -41.60 37.64 3.64
N PRO A 103 -40.87 38.47 4.42
CA PRO A 103 -39.69 38.00 5.11
C PRO A 103 -40.05 36.91 6.12
N SER A 104 -39.36 35.77 6.08
CA SER A 104 -39.71 34.58 6.87
C SER A 104 -39.71 34.84 8.39
N LYS A 105 -38.92 35.79 8.88
CA LYS A 105 -38.84 36.17 10.31
C LYS A 105 -40.11 36.83 10.88
N HIS A 106 -41.01 37.32 10.03
CA HIS A 106 -42.26 37.97 10.44
C HIS A 106 -43.46 37.02 10.43
N ILE A 107 -43.33 35.84 9.82
CA ILE A 107 -44.36 34.80 9.79
C ILE A 107 -43.99 33.65 10.72
N TRP A 108 -44.98 32.82 11.08
CA TRP A 108 -44.73 31.55 11.74
C TRP A 108 -44.01 30.61 10.77
N LEU A 109 -42.99 29.91 11.26
CA LEU A 109 -42.21 28.93 10.52
C LEU A 109 -42.17 27.64 11.34
N PRO A 110 -42.27 26.46 10.72
CA PRO A 110 -41.95 25.21 11.39
C PRO A 110 -40.44 25.16 11.66
N ASP A 111 -40.05 24.69 12.84
CA ASP A 111 -38.66 24.65 13.31
C ASP A 111 -37.96 23.35 12.91
N VAL A 112 -37.96 23.07 11.61
CA VAL A 112 -37.32 21.88 11.05
C VAL A 112 -35.81 22.06 11.09
N VAL A 113 -35.15 21.19 11.87
CA VAL A 113 -33.69 21.20 12.05
C VAL A 113 -33.07 19.85 11.70
N LEU A 114 -31.77 19.86 11.46
CA LEU A 114 -30.98 18.65 11.30
C LEU A 114 -30.57 18.12 12.68
N TYR A 115 -31.12 16.97 13.07
CA TYR A 115 -30.85 16.38 14.39
C TYR A 115 -29.45 15.78 14.51
N ASN A 116 -28.96 15.12 13.46
CA ASN A 116 -27.62 14.54 13.44
C ASN A 116 -26.57 15.56 12.97
N ASN A 117 -26.65 16.80 13.46
CA ASN A 117 -25.64 17.81 13.13
C ASN A 117 -24.32 17.54 13.87
N ALA A 118 -23.22 18.02 13.29
CA ALA A 118 -21.88 17.88 13.89
C ALA A 118 -21.30 19.22 14.39
N ASP A 119 -21.86 20.37 13.98
CA ASP A 119 -21.29 21.71 14.23
C ASP A 119 -22.06 22.52 15.29
N GLY A 120 -23.15 21.97 15.86
CA GLY A 120 -23.97 22.65 16.86
C GLY A 120 -24.83 23.82 16.33
N VAL A 121 -24.70 24.19 15.05
CA VAL A 121 -25.57 25.15 14.36
C VAL A 121 -26.73 24.38 13.74
N TYR A 122 -27.94 24.60 14.26
CA TYR A 122 -29.16 23.91 13.81
C TYR A 122 -30.01 24.76 12.84
N GLU A 123 -29.80 26.08 12.83
CA GLU A 123 -30.50 27.02 11.96
C GLU A 123 -30.02 26.95 10.50
N VAL A 124 -30.88 27.40 9.58
CA VAL A 124 -30.53 27.54 8.16
C VAL A 124 -29.50 28.65 7.92
N SER A 125 -28.68 28.52 6.88
CA SER A 125 -27.61 29.49 6.59
C SER A 125 -28.14 30.87 6.17
N PHE A 126 -29.28 30.91 5.49
CA PHE A 126 -29.91 32.16 5.06
C PHE A 126 -31.44 32.07 5.16
N TYR A 127 -32.02 33.02 5.89
CA TYR A 127 -33.47 33.17 5.98
C TYR A 127 -33.98 33.96 4.76
N SER A 128 -34.29 33.24 3.69
CA SER A 128 -34.92 33.82 2.50
C SER A 128 -36.36 34.25 2.78
N ASN A 129 -36.90 35.13 1.93
CA ASN A 129 -38.32 35.45 1.93
C ASN A 129 -39.15 34.20 1.60
N ALA A 130 -40.32 34.08 2.23
CA ALA A 130 -41.32 33.07 1.91
C ALA A 130 -42.30 33.65 0.88
N VAL A 131 -42.74 32.81 -0.05
CA VAL A 131 -43.77 33.17 -1.04
C VAL A 131 -45.10 32.67 -0.49
N VAL A 132 -46.01 33.59 -0.21
CA VAL A 132 -47.36 33.28 0.27
C VAL A 132 -48.33 33.45 -0.89
N SER A 133 -49.22 32.49 -1.11
CA SER A 133 -50.28 32.56 -2.11
C SER A 133 -51.63 32.91 -1.45
N HIS A 134 -52.58 33.43 -2.23
CA HIS A 134 -53.86 33.95 -1.71
C HIS A 134 -54.71 32.92 -0.96
N ASP A 135 -54.51 31.63 -1.20
CA ASP A 135 -55.15 30.49 -0.55
C ASP A 135 -54.51 30.13 0.81
N GLY A 136 -53.50 30.88 1.24
CA GLY A 136 -52.75 30.67 2.48
C GLY A 136 -51.65 29.63 2.34
N SER A 137 -51.39 29.10 1.14
CA SER A 137 -50.23 28.23 0.90
C SER A 137 -48.93 29.04 0.99
N ILE A 138 -47.98 28.57 1.79
CA ILE A 138 -46.68 29.19 2.01
C ILE A 138 -45.60 28.27 1.47
N PHE A 139 -44.80 28.80 0.56
CA PHE A 139 -43.64 28.14 0.00
C PHE A 139 -42.37 28.84 0.50
N TRP A 140 -41.53 28.10 1.20
CA TRP A 140 -40.26 28.59 1.73
C TRP A 140 -39.10 27.70 1.28
N LEU A 141 -38.08 28.30 0.68
CA LEU A 141 -36.91 27.63 0.12
C LEU A 141 -35.60 28.28 0.61
N PRO A 142 -35.21 28.08 1.88
CA PRO A 142 -33.93 28.54 2.38
C PRO A 142 -32.78 27.67 1.82
N PRO A 143 -31.67 28.30 1.36
CA PRO A 143 -30.43 27.57 1.12
C PRO A 143 -29.74 27.27 2.46
N ALA A 144 -29.27 26.03 2.62
CA ALA A 144 -28.62 25.59 3.84
C ALA A 144 -27.37 24.76 3.54
N ILE A 145 -26.29 25.08 4.26
CA ILE A 145 -25.10 24.25 4.33
C ILE A 145 -25.19 23.42 5.60
N TYR A 146 -25.46 22.14 5.45
CA TYR A 146 -25.55 21.22 6.57
C TYR A 146 -24.26 20.45 6.76
N LYS A 147 -23.81 20.39 8.02
CA LYS A 147 -22.74 19.50 8.49
C LYS A 147 -23.35 18.40 9.33
N SER A 148 -23.46 17.21 8.74
CA SER A 148 -24.05 16.03 9.37
C SER A 148 -22.99 15.08 9.87
N ALA A 149 -23.23 14.48 11.03
CA ALA A 149 -22.45 13.37 11.54
C ALA A 149 -22.80 12.11 10.73
N CYS A 150 -21.78 11.50 10.14
CA CYS A 150 -21.90 10.28 9.34
C CYS A 150 -20.80 9.29 9.72
N LYS A 151 -21.20 8.07 10.08
CA LYS A 151 -20.26 6.99 10.37
C LYS A 151 -19.67 6.44 9.07
N ILE A 152 -18.35 6.45 8.98
CA ILE A 152 -17.60 5.99 7.79
C ILE A 152 -17.21 4.52 7.93
N GLU A 153 -17.51 3.73 6.90
CA GLU A 153 -17.10 2.32 6.79
C GLU A 153 -15.78 2.21 6.01
N VAL A 154 -14.69 1.90 6.72
CA VAL A 154 -13.32 1.97 6.16
C VAL A 154 -12.79 0.64 5.62
N LYS A 155 -13.57 -0.43 5.70
CA LYS A 155 -13.13 -1.82 5.40
C LYS A 155 -12.50 -1.97 4.01
N HIS A 156 -13.09 -1.35 3.00
CA HIS A 156 -12.68 -1.46 1.60
C HIS A 156 -12.02 -0.19 1.04
N PHE A 157 -11.55 0.71 1.89
CA PHE A 157 -10.85 1.92 1.45
C PHE A 157 -9.70 1.58 0.48
N PRO A 158 -9.54 2.29 -0.67
CA PRO A 158 -10.30 3.45 -1.17
C PRO A 158 -11.46 3.09 -2.15
N PHE A 159 -11.85 1.82 -2.23
CA PHE A 159 -12.95 1.33 -3.08
C PHE A 159 -14.26 1.22 -2.30
N ASP A 160 -14.47 2.16 -1.38
CA ASP A 160 -15.56 2.16 -0.42
C ASP A 160 -16.85 2.79 -0.98
N GLN A 161 -17.98 2.33 -0.43
CA GLN A 161 -19.27 2.98 -0.54
C GLN A 161 -19.67 3.41 0.87
N GLN A 162 -20.24 4.60 0.97
CA GLN A 162 -20.69 5.16 2.25
C GLN A 162 -22.19 5.40 2.19
N ASN A 163 -22.84 5.22 3.33
CA ASN A 163 -24.26 5.51 3.52
C ASN A 163 -24.39 6.54 4.65
N CYS A 164 -24.42 7.81 4.27
CA CYS A 164 -24.60 8.92 5.20
C CYS A 164 -26.08 9.31 5.28
N THR A 165 -26.54 9.91 6.36
CA THR A 165 -27.96 10.26 6.50
C THR A 165 -28.11 11.72 6.89
N LEU A 166 -29.13 12.41 6.37
CA LEU A 166 -29.62 13.68 6.90
C LEU A 166 -30.96 13.46 7.59
N ARG A 167 -31.05 13.71 8.89
CA ARG A 167 -32.26 13.48 9.69
C ARG A 167 -32.92 14.81 10.06
N PHE A 168 -34.03 15.11 9.40
CA PHE A 168 -34.83 16.30 9.62
C PHE A 168 -36.01 16.01 10.55
N ARG A 169 -36.20 16.87 11.54
CA ARG A 169 -37.35 16.83 12.46
C ARG A 169 -37.57 18.22 13.07
N SER A 170 -38.78 18.50 13.54
CA SER A 170 -39.11 19.68 14.35
C SER A 170 -38.48 19.61 15.73
N TRP A 171 -37.85 20.69 16.19
CA TRP A 171 -37.18 20.71 17.50
C TRP A 171 -38.17 20.83 18.68
N THR A 172 -39.20 21.66 18.53
CA THR A 172 -40.15 22.03 19.58
C THR A 172 -41.48 21.31 19.46
N TYR A 173 -41.95 21.04 18.24
CA TYR A 173 -43.24 20.39 18.00
C TYR A 173 -43.11 18.87 17.87
N ASP A 174 -44.09 18.16 18.41
CA ASP A 174 -44.23 16.71 18.28
C ASP A 174 -45.17 16.32 17.14
N ARG A 175 -45.23 15.03 16.80
CA ARG A 175 -46.17 14.46 15.81
C ARG A 175 -47.63 14.86 16.04
N THR A 176 -48.03 15.11 17.30
CA THR A 176 -49.40 15.50 17.65
C THR A 176 -49.76 16.93 17.28
N GLU A 177 -48.78 17.74 16.87
CA GLU A 177 -48.97 19.15 16.52
C GLU A 177 -48.59 19.44 15.07
N ILE A 178 -47.51 18.82 14.58
CA ILE A 178 -47.01 18.95 13.21
C ILE A 178 -46.80 17.56 12.61
N ASP A 179 -47.31 17.36 11.40
CA ASP A 179 -47.04 16.16 10.61
C ASP A 179 -46.09 16.48 9.45
N LEU A 180 -44.91 15.87 9.47
CA LEU A 180 -43.89 16.04 8.44
C LEU A 180 -44.13 14.99 7.35
N VAL A 181 -44.37 15.44 6.12
CA VAL A 181 -44.66 14.58 4.97
C VAL A 181 -43.61 14.80 3.87
N LEU A 182 -43.15 13.73 3.21
CA LEU A 182 -42.28 13.86 2.04
C LEU A 182 -43.11 14.26 0.83
N ARG A 183 -42.68 15.31 0.11
CA ARG A 183 -43.28 15.68 -1.18
C ARG A 183 -42.93 14.67 -2.29
N ALA A 184 -41.73 14.09 -2.21
CA ALA A 184 -41.22 13.09 -3.14
C ALA A 184 -40.35 12.06 -2.39
N ASP A 185 -40.37 10.81 -2.84
CA ASP A 185 -39.62 9.70 -2.22
C ASP A 185 -38.11 9.76 -2.50
N VAL A 186 -37.68 10.62 -3.43
CA VAL A 186 -36.26 10.79 -3.81
C VAL A 186 -35.93 12.28 -3.78
N ALA A 187 -34.74 12.61 -3.27
CA ALA A 187 -34.25 13.99 -3.31
C ALA A 187 -34.00 14.43 -4.77
N SER A 188 -34.36 15.68 -5.09
CA SER A 188 -34.05 16.23 -6.42
C SER A 188 -32.55 16.51 -6.54
N MET A 189 -32.03 16.30 -7.75
CA MET A 189 -30.66 16.64 -8.16
C MET A 189 -30.67 17.55 -9.40
N ASP A 190 -31.74 18.29 -9.64
CA ASP A 190 -31.94 19.05 -10.90
C ASP A 190 -30.85 20.12 -11.12
N ASP A 191 -30.33 20.70 -10.04
CA ASP A 191 -29.26 21.73 -10.06
C ASP A 191 -27.95 21.22 -9.42
N PHE A 192 -27.68 19.92 -9.58
CA PHE A 192 -26.53 19.27 -8.95
C PHE A 192 -25.23 19.51 -9.71
N THR A 193 -24.21 19.98 -8.98
CA THR A 193 -22.82 20.05 -9.46
C THR A 193 -22.04 18.81 -9.01
N PRO A 194 -21.52 17.98 -9.94
CA PRO A 194 -20.83 16.74 -9.59
C PRO A 194 -19.52 17.01 -8.85
N SER A 195 -19.24 16.20 -7.82
CA SER A 195 -18.00 16.32 -7.06
C SER A 195 -16.83 15.59 -7.74
N GLY A 196 -15.60 16.09 -7.49
CA GLY A 196 -14.38 15.49 -8.03
C GLY A 196 -13.96 14.18 -7.37
N GLU A 197 -14.45 13.90 -6.16
CA GLU A 197 -14.01 12.75 -5.35
C GLU A 197 -15.12 11.70 -5.13
N TRP A 198 -16.38 12.12 -5.06
CA TRP A 198 -17.51 11.25 -4.73
C TRP A 198 -18.57 11.27 -5.83
N ASP A 199 -19.06 10.09 -6.19
CA ASP A 199 -20.24 9.90 -7.02
C ASP A 199 -21.44 9.55 -6.17
N ILE A 200 -22.59 10.14 -6.48
CA ILE A 200 -23.85 9.85 -5.79
C ILE A 200 -24.56 8.73 -6.55
N ILE A 201 -24.82 7.61 -5.88
CA ILE A 201 -25.51 6.47 -6.48
C ILE A 201 -27.02 6.65 -6.33
N ALA A 202 -27.49 6.99 -5.13
CA ALA A 202 -28.91 7.14 -4.82
C ALA A 202 -29.12 8.06 -3.62
N LEU A 203 -30.26 8.78 -3.62
CA LEU A 203 -30.73 9.66 -2.54
C LEU A 203 -32.20 9.38 -2.15
N PRO A 204 -32.53 8.19 -1.61
CA PRO A 204 -33.90 7.93 -1.17
C PRO A 204 -34.24 8.75 0.09
N GLY A 205 -35.46 9.27 0.12
CA GLY A 205 -36.08 9.87 1.29
C GLY A 205 -37.02 8.86 1.95
N ARG A 206 -37.02 8.80 3.28
CA ARG A 206 -37.94 7.95 4.05
C ARG A 206 -38.46 8.68 5.28
N ARG A 207 -39.74 8.48 5.56
CA ARG A 207 -40.39 8.91 6.79
C ARG A 207 -40.27 7.78 7.80
N ASN A 208 -39.62 8.01 8.94
CA ASN A 208 -39.59 7.01 10.00
C ASN A 208 -40.51 7.43 11.15
N GLU A 209 -41.31 6.47 11.60
CA GLU A 209 -42.11 6.55 12.81
C GLU A 209 -41.60 5.48 13.77
N ASN A 210 -41.44 5.83 15.05
CA ASN A 210 -41.04 4.85 16.04
C ASN A 210 -42.29 4.24 16.71
N PRO A 211 -42.55 2.93 16.59
CA PRO A 211 -43.72 2.31 17.24
C PRO A 211 -43.69 2.41 18.77
N ALA A 212 -42.50 2.50 19.36
CA ALA A 212 -42.32 2.63 20.81
C ALA A 212 -42.55 4.05 21.33
N ASP A 213 -42.39 5.06 20.46
CA ASP A 213 -42.56 6.46 20.80
C ASP A 213 -43.48 7.14 19.77
N PRO A 214 -44.79 7.21 20.03
CA PRO A 214 -45.77 7.67 19.05
C PRO A 214 -45.62 9.17 18.71
N THR A 215 -44.89 9.97 19.50
CA THR A 215 -44.63 11.38 19.19
C THR A 215 -43.45 11.56 18.23
N TYR A 216 -42.67 10.50 18.01
CA TYR A 216 -41.48 10.53 17.17
C TYR A 216 -41.83 10.45 15.68
N VAL A 217 -41.51 11.51 14.94
CA VAL A 217 -41.49 11.52 13.47
C VAL A 217 -40.20 12.19 13.01
N ASP A 218 -39.50 11.54 12.08
CA ASP A 218 -38.41 12.16 11.34
C ASP A 218 -38.51 11.87 9.83
N ILE A 219 -37.94 12.76 9.03
CA ILE A 219 -37.70 12.56 7.61
C ILE A 219 -36.21 12.38 7.46
N THR A 220 -35.80 11.21 6.98
CA THR A 220 -34.39 10.89 6.74
C THR A 220 -34.13 10.76 5.25
N TYR A 221 -33.11 11.47 4.77
CA TYR A 221 -32.56 11.27 3.42
C TYR A 221 -31.25 10.49 3.54
N ASP A 222 -31.19 9.33 2.89
CA ASP A 222 -30.00 8.49 2.86
C ASP A 222 -29.13 8.86 1.65
N PHE A 223 -27.84 9.05 1.86
CA PHE A 223 -26.82 9.45 0.90
C PHE A 223 -25.92 8.26 0.61
N ILE A 224 -26.26 7.51 -0.44
CA ILE A 224 -25.46 6.37 -0.89
C ILE A 224 -24.43 6.89 -1.89
N ILE A 225 -23.20 7.06 -1.43
CA ILE A 225 -22.09 7.66 -2.20
C ILE A 225 -20.95 6.66 -2.42
N ARG A 226 -20.25 6.79 -3.54
CA ARG A 226 -19.09 5.96 -3.92
C ARG A 226 -17.89 6.84 -4.19
N ARG A 227 -16.73 6.44 -3.67
CA ARG A 227 -15.47 7.14 -3.90
C ARG A 227 -14.92 6.90 -5.31
N LYS A 228 -14.31 7.92 -5.90
CA LYS A 228 -13.43 7.83 -7.08
C LYS A 228 -12.01 7.48 -6.63
N PRO A 229 -11.54 6.23 -6.82
CA PRO A 229 -10.34 5.73 -6.15
C PRO A 229 -9.01 6.15 -6.80
N LEU A 230 -9.04 6.85 -7.95
CA LEU A 230 -7.86 7.07 -8.79
C LEU A 230 -6.72 7.78 -8.05
N PHE A 231 -7.03 8.83 -7.28
CA PHE A 231 -6.04 9.60 -6.54
C PHE A 231 -5.29 8.73 -5.51
N TYR A 232 -6.03 7.95 -4.72
CA TYR A 232 -5.45 7.04 -3.72
C TYR A 232 -4.76 5.83 -4.37
N THR A 233 -5.26 5.36 -5.51
CA THR A 233 -4.61 4.26 -6.23
C THR A 233 -3.20 4.65 -6.68
N ILE A 234 -3.05 5.83 -7.29
CA ILE A 234 -1.76 6.31 -7.79
C ILE A 234 -0.82 6.72 -6.65
N ASN A 235 -1.29 7.47 -5.66
CA ASN A 235 -0.43 8.07 -4.65
C ASN A 235 -0.18 7.19 -3.42
N LEU A 236 -0.99 6.15 -3.22
CA LEU A 236 -0.91 5.30 -2.03
C LEU A 236 -0.69 3.84 -2.40
N ILE A 237 -1.51 3.26 -3.28
CA ILE A 237 -1.42 1.82 -3.61
C ILE A 237 -0.16 1.51 -4.43
N ILE A 238 0.11 2.26 -5.51
CA ILE A 238 1.26 2.01 -6.38
C ILE A 238 2.61 2.09 -5.61
N PRO A 239 2.91 3.15 -4.83
CA PRO A 239 4.14 3.21 -4.05
C PRO A 239 4.27 2.06 -3.05
N CYS A 240 3.16 1.67 -2.42
CA CYS A 240 3.14 0.55 -1.48
C CYS A 240 3.52 -0.77 -2.15
N VAL A 241 2.96 -1.07 -3.33
CA VAL A 241 3.32 -2.26 -4.12
C VAL A 241 4.80 -2.22 -4.54
N LEU A 242 5.30 -1.06 -4.98
CA LEU A 242 6.71 -0.90 -5.35
C LEU A 242 7.65 -1.14 -4.15
N ILE A 243 7.33 -0.60 -2.98
CA ILE A 243 8.12 -0.81 -1.76
C ILE A 243 8.13 -2.29 -1.35
N THR A 244 7.00 -2.99 -1.48
CA THR A 244 6.97 -4.44 -1.23
C THR A 244 7.81 -5.24 -2.21
N SER A 245 7.95 -4.79 -3.45
CA SER A 245 8.86 -5.41 -4.42
C SER A 245 10.33 -5.19 -4.05
N LEU A 246 10.69 -4.01 -3.51
CA LEU A 246 12.05 -3.73 -3.02
C LEU A 246 12.43 -4.62 -1.84
N ALA A 247 11.47 -4.97 -0.97
CA ALA A 247 11.70 -5.90 0.14
C ALA A 247 12.13 -7.31 -0.33
N ILE A 248 11.61 -7.76 -1.48
CA ILE A 248 12.01 -9.04 -2.08
C ILE A 248 13.40 -8.93 -2.72
N LEU A 249 13.69 -7.80 -3.37
CA LEU A 249 14.97 -7.54 -4.04
C LEU A 249 16.19 -7.59 -3.08
N VAL A 250 15.98 -7.35 -1.78
CA VAL A 250 17.00 -7.48 -0.72
C VAL A 250 17.70 -8.85 -0.75
N PHE A 251 16.95 -9.95 -0.92
CA PHE A 251 17.50 -11.32 -0.95
C PHE A 251 18.19 -11.67 -2.28
N TYR A 252 18.11 -10.77 -3.26
CA TYR A 252 18.87 -10.91 -4.50
C TYR A 252 20.24 -10.24 -4.41
N LEU A 253 20.42 -9.29 -3.49
CA LEU A 253 21.65 -8.52 -3.35
C LEU A 253 22.73 -9.36 -2.61
N PRO A 254 23.93 -9.52 -3.20
CA PRO A 254 25.01 -10.26 -2.55
C PRO A 254 25.46 -9.57 -1.26
N SER A 255 25.82 -10.37 -0.25
CA SER A 255 26.28 -9.89 1.05
C SER A 255 27.64 -9.18 1.00
N ASP A 256 28.43 -9.37 -0.05
CA ASP A 256 29.73 -8.72 -0.23
C ASP A 256 29.63 -7.19 -0.37
N CYS A 257 28.49 -6.68 -0.83
CA CYS A 257 28.30 -5.24 -1.11
C CYS A 257 28.06 -4.38 0.14
N GLY A 258 27.83 -4.95 1.32
CA GLY A 258 27.59 -4.22 2.58
C GLY A 258 26.27 -3.41 2.66
N GLU A 259 25.66 -3.04 1.55
CA GLU A 259 24.45 -2.19 1.48
C GLU A 259 23.12 -2.93 1.78
N LYS A 260 23.18 -4.25 1.98
CA LYS A 260 22.00 -5.09 2.24
C LYS A 260 21.19 -4.61 3.45
N MET A 261 21.89 -4.24 4.54
CA MET A 261 21.26 -3.77 5.77
C MET A 261 20.63 -2.38 5.62
N THR A 262 21.33 -1.48 4.92
CA THR A 262 20.84 -0.13 4.63
C THR A 262 19.52 -0.19 3.87
N LEU A 263 19.45 -0.99 2.80
CA LEU A 263 18.23 -1.16 2.00
C LEU A 263 17.06 -1.67 2.85
N CYS A 264 17.28 -2.66 3.71
CA CYS A 264 16.21 -3.20 4.57
C CYS A 264 15.65 -2.16 5.54
N ILE A 265 16.53 -1.40 6.20
CA ILE A 265 16.14 -0.38 7.17
C ILE A 265 15.41 0.77 6.47
N SER A 266 15.89 1.22 5.32
CA SER A 266 15.22 2.24 4.51
C SER A 266 13.82 1.82 4.05
N VAL A 267 13.65 0.55 3.64
CA VAL A 267 12.33 0.00 3.28
C VAL A 267 11.39 -0.04 4.49
N LEU A 268 11.87 -0.46 5.66
CA LEU A 268 11.07 -0.46 6.90
C LEU A 268 10.63 0.95 7.28
N LEU A 269 11.54 1.94 7.23
CA LEU A 269 11.22 3.34 7.50
C LEU A 269 10.21 3.91 6.50
N ALA A 270 10.33 3.57 5.22
CA ALA A 270 9.35 3.99 4.22
C ALA A 270 7.96 3.42 4.55
N LEU A 271 7.86 2.12 4.90
CA LEU A 271 6.60 1.50 5.29
C LEU A 271 5.97 2.14 6.53
N THR A 272 6.76 2.50 7.54
CA THR A 272 6.23 3.20 8.72
C THR A 272 5.71 4.59 8.38
N VAL A 273 6.37 5.34 7.49
CA VAL A 273 5.87 6.65 7.02
C VAL A 273 4.53 6.49 6.27
N PHE A 274 4.40 5.49 5.40
CA PHE A 274 3.12 5.23 4.72
C PHE A 274 2.00 4.81 5.68
N LEU A 275 2.32 4.02 6.71
CA LEU A 275 1.36 3.66 7.75
C LEU A 275 0.89 4.90 8.55
N LEU A 276 1.82 5.81 8.89
CA LEU A 276 1.50 7.07 9.56
C LEU A 276 0.70 8.03 8.67
N LEU A 277 0.88 7.98 7.35
CA LEU A 277 0.08 8.75 6.41
C LEU A 277 -1.38 8.26 6.40
N ILE A 278 -1.60 6.94 6.39
CA ILE A 278 -2.95 6.37 6.42
C ILE A 278 -3.67 6.66 7.73
N SER A 279 -2.98 6.57 8.88
CA SER A 279 -3.59 6.85 10.18
C SER A 279 -4.03 8.32 10.34
N LYS A 280 -3.52 9.22 9.49
CA LYS A 280 -3.98 10.61 9.42
C LYS A 280 -5.18 10.84 8.50
N ILE A 281 -5.41 9.96 7.52
CA ILE A 281 -6.52 10.08 6.55
C ILE A 281 -7.76 9.35 7.06
N VAL A 282 -7.58 8.14 7.59
CA VAL A 282 -8.67 7.28 8.06
C VAL A 282 -9.09 7.68 9.48
N PRO A 283 -10.38 7.66 9.83
CA PRO A 283 -10.81 7.94 11.19
C PRO A 283 -10.23 6.96 12.21
N PRO A 284 -9.97 7.40 13.46
CA PRO A 284 -9.46 6.57 14.54
C PRO A 284 -10.57 5.67 15.12
N THR A 285 -11.11 4.78 14.30
CA THR A 285 -12.15 3.80 14.70
C THR A 285 -11.56 2.40 14.82
N SER A 286 -12.05 1.64 15.80
CA SER A 286 -11.62 0.26 16.07
C SER A 286 -12.57 -0.81 15.53
N LEU A 287 -13.66 -0.41 14.87
CA LEU A 287 -14.67 -1.34 14.36
C LEU A 287 -14.10 -2.27 13.29
N ASP A 288 -13.30 -1.71 12.39
CA ASP A 288 -12.63 -2.45 11.33
C ASP A 288 -11.34 -1.72 10.92
N VAL A 289 -10.30 -2.48 10.59
CA VAL A 289 -9.06 -1.95 10.02
C VAL A 289 -9.17 -1.94 8.50
N PRO A 290 -8.81 -0.84 7.80
CA PRO A 290 -8.85 -0.76 6.34
C PRO A 290 -7.96 -1.82 5.69
N LEU A 291 -8.38 -2.33 4.54
CA LEU A 291 -7.64 -3.36 3.79
C LEU A 291 -6.18 -2.97 3.52
N VAL A 292 -5.95 -1.72 3.11
CA VAL A 292 -4.61 -1.16 2.88
C VAL A 292 -3.78 -1.13 4.18
N GLY A 293 -4.42 -0.82 5.32
CA GLY A 293 -3.75 -0.86 6.62
C GLY A 293 -3.36 -2.28 7.02
N LYS A 294 -4.23 -3.26 6.79
CA LYS A 294 -3.92 -4.69 6.99
C LYS A 294 -2.74 -5.14 6.11
N TYR A 295 -2.72 -4.71 4.84
CA TYR A 295 -1.62 -4.99 3.92
C TYR A 295 -0.30 -4.41 4.43
N LEU A 296 -0.26 -3.13 4.81
CA LEU A 296 0.94 -2.51 5.34
C LEU A 296 1.44 -3.19 6.63
N MET A 297 0.54 -3.52 7.55
CA MET A 297 0.90 -4.25 8.78
C MET A 297 1.51 -5.62 8.46
N PHE A 298 0.92 -6.37 7.52
CA PHE A 298 1.47 -7.65 7.06
C PHE A 298 2.86 -7.47 6.45
N THR A 299 3.04 -6.47 5.57
CA THR A 299 4.34 -6.20 4.94
C THR A 299 5.40 -5.74 5.94
N MET A 300 5.02 -4.98 6.98
CA MET A 300 5.92 -4.55 8.05
C MET A 300 6.43 -5.75 8.85
N VAL A 301 5.56 -6.72 9.17
CA VAL A 301 5.95 -7.96 9.84
C VAL A 301 6.89 -8.78 8.95
N LEU A 302 6.58 -8.92 7.66
CA LEU A 302 7.44 -9.62 6.70
C LEU A 302 8.82 -8.97 6.57
N VAL A 303 8.89 -7.64 6.42
CA VAL A 303 10.16 -6.91 6.33
C VAL A 303 10.97 -7.06 7.63
N THR A 304 10.31 -7.05 8.78
CA THR A 304 10.98 -7.30 10.06
C THR A 304 11.59 -8.70 10.12
N PHE A 305 10.86 -9.73 9.69
CA PHE A 305 11.40 -11.09 9.59
C PHE A 305 12.56 -11.16 8.58
N SER A 306 12.45 -10.44 7.45
CA SER A 306 13.50 -10.35 6.43
C SER A 306 14.80 -9.73 6.96
N ILE A 307 14.70 -8.67 7.77
CA ILE A 307 15.86 -8.06 8.45
C ILE A 307 16.55 -9.09 9.35
N VAL A 308 15.80 -9.81 10.19
CA VAL A 308 16.37 -10.82 11.09
C VAL A 308 17.06 -11.93 10.29
N THR A 309 16.42 -12.45 9.25
CA THR A 309 17.05 -13.48 8.39
C THR A 309 18.28 -12.94 7.67
N SER A 310 18.27 -11.69 7.22
CA SER A 310 19.42 -11.06 6.56
C SER A 310 20.61 -10.89 7.51
N VAL A 311 20.37 -10.53 8.77
CA VAL A 311 21.42 -10.50 9.82
C VAL A 311 21.98 -11.90 10.07
N CYS A 312 21.14 -12.93 10.10
CA CYS A 312 21.60 -14.31 10.23
C CYS A 312 22.46 -14.75 9.04
N VAL A 313 22.03 -14.46 7.80
CA VAL A 313 22.82 -14.76 6.59
C VAL A 313 24.15 -14.03 6.61
N LEU A 314 24.17 -12.75 7.02
CA LEU A 314 25.39 -11.97 7.12
C LEU A 314 26.34 -12.53 8.19
N ASN A 315 25.81 -13.00 9.32
CA ASN A 315 26.61 -13.69 10.35
C ASN A 315 27.25 -14.97 9.78
N VAL A 316 26.50 -15.78 9.03
CA VAL A 316 27.04 -17.00 8.39
C VAL A 316 28.10 -16.65 7.34
N HIS A 317 27.89 -15.60 6.55
CA HIS A 317 28.80 -15.15 5.50
C HIS A 317 30.18 -14.73 6.02
N HIS A 318 30.24 -14.08 7.18
CA HIS A 318 31.49 -13.62 7.80
C HIS A 318 32.14 -14.64 8.74
N ARG A 319 31.72 -15.92 8.73
CA ARG A 319 32.39 -16.97 9.51
C ARG A 319 33.74 -17.34 8.91
N SER A 320 34.76 -17.37 9.76
CA SER A 320 36.11 -17.79 9.42
C SER A 320 36.41 -19.21 9.97
N PRO A 321 37.33 -19.97 9.34
CA PRO A 321 37.76 -21.28 9.83
C PRO A 321 38.40 -21.21 11.23
N THR A 322 38.98 -20.06 11.60
CA THR A 322 39.60 -19.82 12.91
C THR A 322 38.60 -19.68 14.07
N THR A 323 37.35 -19.30 13.77
CA THR A 323 36.32 -19.04 14.80
C THR A 323 35.27 -20.14 14.88
N HIS A 324 34.91 -20.77 13.76
CA HIS A 324 33.83 -21.74 13.68
C HIS A 324 34.23 -22.97 12.86
N THR A 325 33.93 -24.16 13.39
CA THR A 325 34.09 -25.42 12.67
C THR A 325 32.81 -25.72 11.88
N MET A 326 32.96 -26.04 10.59
CA MET A 326 31.83 -26.36 9.72
C MET A 326 31.33 -27.79 10.02
N PRO A 327 30.08 -27.95 10.48
CA PRO A 327 29.59 -29.24 10.93
C PRO A 327 29.39 -30.22 9.76
N PRO A 328 29.44 -31.54 10.00
CA PRO A 328 29.45 -32.55 8.93
C PRO A 328 28.18 -32.55 8.06
N TRP A 329 27.03 -32.20 8.62
CA TRP A 329 25.75 -32.19 7.90
C TRP A 329 25.72 -31.11 6.80
N VAL A 330 26.34 -29.95 7.02
CA VAL A 330 26.46 -28.88 5.99
C VAL A 330 27.38 -29.35 4.86
N LYS A 331 28.46 -30.07 5.19
CA LYS A 331 29.39 -30.65 4.21
C LYS A 331 28.77 -31.80 3.40
N LEU A 332 27.85 -32.56 4.01
CA LEU A 332 27.12 -33.64 3.35
C LEU A 332 26.07 -33.09 2.39
N GLU A 333 25.28 -32.09 2.79
CA GLU A 333 24.32 -31.43 1.89
C GLU A 333 24.99 -30.84 0.63
N GLN A 334 26.23 -30.35 0.75
CA GLN A 334 27.01 -29.80 -0.36
C GLN A 334 27.58 -30.89 -1.31
N LYS A 335 27.98 -32.05 -0.78
CA LYS A 335 28.45 -33.21 -1.57
C LYS A 335 27.30 -34.00 -2.21
N GLU A 336 26.16 -34.07 -1.54
CA GLU A 336 24.97 -34.83 -1.94
C GLU A 336 24.01 -33.96 -2.78
N GLY A 337 24.10 -32.63 -2.69
CA GLY A 337 23.44 -31.68 -3.60
C GLY A 337 23.93 -31.76 -5.05
N GLY A 338 25.08 -32.39 -5.31
CA GLY A 338 25.51 -32.78 -6.66
C GLY A 338 24.90 -34.11 -7.14
N ARG A 339 24.21 -34.86 -6.27
CA ARG A 339 23.68 -36.19 -6.56
C ARG A 339 22.46 -36.49 -5.67
N SER A 340 21.32 -35.90 -6.02
CA SER A 340 19.98 -36.20 -5.46
C SER A 340 19.72 -35.69 -4.03
N GLY A 341 19.40 -34.40 -3.90
CA GLY A 341 18.70 -33.84 -2.74
C GLY A 341 17.40 -33.15 -3.16
N GLU A 342 16.33 -33.33 -2.39
CA GLU A 342 14.98 -32.80 -2.66
C GLU A 342 14.95 -31.26 -2.82
N ALA A 343 15.92 -30.55 -2.26
CA ALA A 343 16.14 -29.12 -2.48
C ALA A 343 16.62 -28.78 -3.92
N GLY A 344 17.41 -29.68 -4.54
CA GLY A 344 17.82 -29.56 -5.94
C GLY A 344 16.65 -29.80 -6.90
N ALA A 345 15.72 -30.70 -6.56
CA ALA A 345 14.49 -30.91 -7.33
C ALA A 345 13.56 -29.69 -7.29
N LEU A 346 13.48 -28.99 -6.14
CA LEU A 346 12.76 -27.72 -6.00
C LEU A 346 13.40 -26.61 -6.87
N MET A 347 14.73 -26.51 -6.88
CA MET A 347 15.48 -25.53 -7.68
C MET A 347 15.39 -25.78 -9.20
N VAL A 348 15.38 -27.05 -9.62
CA VAL A 348 15.18 -27.43 -11.03
C VAL A 348 13.72 -27.23 -11.45
N GLY A 349 12.75 -27.54 -10.58
CA GLY A 349 11.32 -27.29 -10.82
C GLY A 349 10.94 -25.80 -10.92
N LEU A 350 11.71 -24.91 -10.30
CA LEU A 350 11.57 -23.45 -10.36
C LEU A 350 12.37 -22.80 -11.52
N GLY A 351 12.97 -23.60 -12.41
CA GLY A 351 13.64 -23.09 -13.62
C GLY A 351 15.02 -22.46 -13.41
N LEU A 352 15.65 -22.67 -12.25
CA LEU A 352 17.01 -22.17 -11.97
C LEU A 352 18.12 -23.20 -12.29
N GLY A 353 17.78 -24.32 -12.92
CA GLY A 353 18.77 -25.26 -13.47
C GLY A 353 19.21 -24.84 -14.87
N ASN A 354 20.52 -24.65 -15.08
CA ASN A 354 21.06 -24.39 -16.41
C ASN A 354 20.85 -25.62 -17.31
N ALA A 355 19.80 -25.59 -18.14
CA ALA A 355 19.58 -26.56 -19.21
C ALA A 355 20.47 -26.23 -20.42
N GLY A 356 21.77 -26.52 -20.31
CA GLY A 356 22.73 -26.46 -21.40
C GLY A 356 22.96 -27.84 -21.99
N GLY A 357 22.13 -28.21 -22.97
CA GLY A 357 22.19 -29.48 -23.68
C GLY A 357 23.42 -29.63 -24.58
N SER A 358 23.79 -30.91 -24.73
CA SER A 358 24.77 -31.48 -25.65
C SER A 358 24.60 -31.03 -27.11
N GLY A 359 25.70 -30.67 -27.77
CA GLY A 359 25.78 -30.44 -29.22
C GLY A 359 27.23 -30.12 -29.64
N GLY A 360 27.88 -31.04 -30.35
CA GLY A 360 29.31 -31.02 -30.63
C GLY A 360 29.78 -30.09 -31.75
N GLY A 361 31.10 -29.86 -31.78
CA GLY A 361 31.79 -29.13 -32.86
C GLY A 361 33.17 -28.57 -32.46
N THR A 362 34.18 -29.45 -32.40
CA THR A 362 35.61 -29.23 -32.73
C THR A 362 36.26 -27.85 -32.49
N SER A 363 37.17 -27.77 -31.50
CA SER A 363 38.64 -27.69 -31.76
C SER A 363 39.46 -27.59 -30.46
N THR A 364 40.38 -28.56 -30.29
CA THR A 364 41.72 -28.47 -29.66
C THR A 364 41.88 -27.93 -28.23
N GLY A 365 42.23 -28.83 -27.31
CA GLY A 365 42.73 -28.49 -25.97
C GLY A 365 42.86 -29.74 -25.09
N VAL A 366 43.75 -30.65 -25.50
CA VAL A 366 44.13 -31.86 -24.74
C VAL A 366 44.85 -31.44 -23.46
N PHE A 367 44.40 -31.90 -22.30
CA PHE A 367 45.29 -32.42 -21.26
C PHE A 367 44.51 -33.32 -20.28
N SER A 368 44.71 -34.63 -20.45
CA SER A 368 44.28 -35.65 -19.52
C SER A 368 45.11 -35.62 -18.26
N LYS A 369 44.44 -35.97 -17.17
CA LYS A 369 44.95 -36.34 -15.85
C LYS A 369 46.13 -37.32 -15.96
N GLU A 370 47.33 -36.88 -15.62
CA GLU A 370 48.51 -37.72 -15.42
C GLU A 370 48.68 -38.01 -13.92
N ASP A 371 48.83 -39.29 -13.62
CA ASP A 371 49.20 -39.80 -12.31
C ASP A 371 50.53 -39.16 -11.85
N SER A 372 50.59 -38.82 -10.56
CA SER A 372 51.75 -38.17 -9.94
C SER A 372 52.94 -39.13 -9.89
N GLU A 373 53.82 -39.07 -10.90
CA GLU A 373 55.17 -39.63 -10.83
C GLU A 373 56.02 -38.85 -9.80
N PRO A 374 56.91 -39.51 -9.02
CA PRO A 374 57.78 -38.83 -8.09
C PRO A 374 58.86 -38.03 -8.83
N CYS A 375 59.00 -36.74 -8.52
CA CYS A 375 60.03 -35.86 -9.08
C CYS A 375 61.44 -36.47 -8.94
N THR A 376 62.04 -36.91 -10.04
CA THR A 376 63.46 -37.25 -10.10
C THR A 376 64.29 -35.99 -10.30
N CYS A 377 65.05 -35.59 -9.28
CA CYS A 377 66.02 -34.51 -9.39
C CYS A 377 67.18 -34.96 -10.31
N TYR A 378 67.29 -34.38 -11.51
CA TYR A 378 68.49 -34.53 -12.35
C TYR A 378 69.62 -33.68 -11.76
N VAL A 379 70.62 -34.32 -11.16
CA VAL A 379 71.88 -33.65 -10.82
C VAL A 379 72.76 -33.63 -12.06
N ASN A 380 73.02 -32.43 -12.59
CA ASN A 380 73.99 -32.26 -13.66
C ASN A 380 75.40 -32.58 -13.14
N ARG A 381 76.01 -33.67 -13.64
CA ARG A 381 77.34 -34.14 -13.26
C ARG A 381 78.46 -33.13 -13.58
N ALA A 382 78.18 -32.09 -14.36
CA ALA A 382 79.13 -31.01 -14.66
C ALA A 382 79.31 -30.00 -13.49
N SER A 383 78.32 -29.83 -12.60
CA SER A 383 78.41 -28.84 -11.51
C SER A 383 79.19 -29.33 -10.28
N VAL A 384 79.43 -30.64 -10.15
CA VAL A 384 80.12 -31.23 -8.98
C VAL A 384 81.66 -31.18 -9.11
N LYS A 385 82.21 -30.77 -10.26
CA LYS A 385 83.67 -30.64 -10.45
C LYS A 385 84.25 -29.28 -10.09
N GLN A 386 83.42 -28.29 -9.70
CA GLN A 386 83.89 -26.92 -9.49
C GLN A 386 84.11 -26.53 -8.02
N PHE A 387 83.87 -27.45 -7.07
CA PHE A 387 84.10 -27.22 -5.62
C PHE A 387 85.09 -28.20 -4.96
N GLY A 388 85.84 -28.98 -5.74
CA GLY A 388 86.89 -29.89 -5.22
C GLY A 388 88.31 -29.32 -5.23
N GLY A 389 88.47 -28.02 -5.46
CA GLY A 389 89.74 -27.39 -5.83
C GLY A 389 90.38 -26.46 -4.81
N ASP A 390 89.98 -26.50 -3.53
CA ASP A 390 90.58 -25.57 -2.55
C ASP A 390 90.63 -26.14 -1.12
N LEU A 391 91.22 -27.34 -0.95
CA LEU A 391 91.75 -27.81 0.33
C LEU A 391 92.95 -28.73 0.09
N GLY A 392 94.15 -28.18 0.33
CA GLY A 392 95.28 -28.91 0.90
C GLY A 392 96.15 -29.74 -0.06
N GLY A 393 97.33 -29.20 -0.38
CA GLY A 393 98.45 -30.02 -0.78
C GLY A 393 98.89 -30.94 0.37
N ALA A 394 98.92 -32.25 0.12
CA ALA A 394 99.85 -33.21 0.69
C ALA A 394 99.74 -34.50 -0.15
N GLY A 395 100.88 -35.03 -0.56
CA GLY A 395 100.99 -36.05 -1.60
C GLY A 395 100.37 -37.41 -1.26
N GLY A 396 99.98 -38.11 -2.32
CA GLY A 396 99.53 -39.50 -2.30
C GLY A 396 99.57 -40.06 -3.71
N SER A 397 100.76 -40.37 -4.19
CA SER A 397 100.97 -41.24 -5.35
C SER A 397 100.44 -42.64 -5.00
N MET A 398 99.58 -43.23 -5.84
CA MET A 398 99.89 -44.56 -6.38
C MET A 398 99.07 -44.87 -7.62
N ASP A 399 99.80 -45.32 -8.63
CA ASP A 399 99.40 -45.82 -9.93
C ASP A 399 98.36 -46.96 -9.90
N GLY A 400 97.56 -47.02 -10.96
CA GLY A 400 96.71 -48.18 -11.25
C GLY A 400 95.64 -47.96 -12.31
N LEU A 401 95.97 -47.33 -13.44
CA LEU A 401 95.06 -47.28 -14.60
C LEU A 401 95.39 -48.38 -15.63
N ASN A 402 94.31 -48.96 -16.15
CA ASN A 402 94.15 -49.60 -17.47
C ASN A 402 94.56 -51.06 -17.68
N ARG A 403 93.51 -51.88 -17.85
CA ARG A 403 93.24 -52.77 -19.01
C ARG A 403 91.96 -53.55 -18.69
N VAL A 404 90.94 -53.74 -19.53
CA VAL A 404 90.88 -54.03 -20.96
C VAL A 404 89.49 -53.61 -21.49
N ARG A 405 89.47 -53.15 -22.75
CA ARG A 405 88.31 -52.86 -23.59
C ARG A 405 88.04 -54.06 -24.53
N GLU A 406 86.76 -54.25 -24.89
CA GLU A 406 86.21 -54.98 -26.06
C GLU A 406 86.33 -56.52 -26.15
N SER A 407 85.18 -57.23 -26.12
CA SER A 407 84.59 -57.84 -27.33
C SER A 407 83.38 -58.75 -27.02
N ARG A 408 82.29 -58.49 -27.76
CA ARG A 408 81.39 -59.37 -28.54
C ARG A 408 81.01 -60.81 -28.08
N GLU A 409 79.73 -61.09 -28.37
CA GLU A 409 79.03 -62.36 -28.67
C GLU A 409 78.28 -63.12 -27.55
N GLY A 410 76.94 -63.10 -27.67
CA GLY A 410 76.10 -64.29 -27.86
C GLY A 410 75.86 -65.23 -26.67
N GLY A 411 74.61 -65.34 -26.22
CA GLY A 411 74.18 -66.50 -25.42
C GLY A 411 72.91 -66.26 -24.61
N ALA A 412 71.80 -66.84 -25.08
CA ALA A 412 70.56 -66.95 -24.33
C ALA A 412 70.73 -67.90 -23.12
N GLY A 413 70.20 -67.50 -21.97
CA GLY A 413 70.16 -68.32 -20.76
C GLY A 413 69.16 -67.77 -19.74
N ASN A 414 68.12 -68.56 -19.48
CA ASN A 414 66.99 -68.25 -18.62
C ASN A 414 67.22 -68.88 -17.23
N VAL A 415 67.31 -68.11 -16.13
CA VAL A 415 67.05 -68.59 -14.74
C VAL A 415 66.56 -67.41 -13.87
N PRO A 416 65.52 -67.58 -13.01
CA PRO A 416 64.83 -66.48 -12.36
C PRO A 416 65.22 -66.24 -10.88
N ARG A 417 64.70 -65.12 -10.36
CA ARG A 417 64.33 -64.83 -8.95
C ARG A 417 65.46 -64.49 -7.97
N GLY A 418 65.62 -63.19 -7.73
CA GLY A 418 66.24 -62.63 -6.53
C GLY A 418 65.48 -61.38 -6.07
N LYS A 419 64.85 -61.45 -4.89
CA LYS A 419 64.23 -60.32 -4.19
C LYS A 419 65.25 -59.19 -4.01
N GLN A 420 65.02 -58.01 -4.60
CA GLN A 420 65.70 -56.79 -4.18
C GLN A 420 64.80 -56.02 -3.23
N ALA A 421 65.26 -55.99 -1.97
CA ALA A 421 64.73 -55.16 -0.91
C ALA A 421 64.89 -53.68 -1.30
N ALA A 422 63.81 -52.93 -1.12
CA ALA A 422 63.80 -51.48 -1.19
C ALA A 422 64.71 -50.93 -0.06
N GLY A 423 65.84 -50.36 -0.45
CA GLY A 423 66.78 -49.68 0.44
C GLY A 423 67.42 -48.51 -0.28
N GLY A 424 66.78 -47.34 -0.21
CA GLY A 424 67.32 -46.06 -0.70
C GLY A 424 66.26 -44.97 -0.72
N PRO A 425 66.28 -44.05 0.28
CA PRO A 425 66.69 -42.67 -0.02
C PRO A 425 67.60 -42.04 1.05
N ALA A 426 68.11 -42.81 2.01
CA ALA A 426 68.88 -42.26 3.13
C ALA A 426 70.29 -41.79 2.72
N LEU A 427 70.97 -42.50 1.81
CA LEU A 427 72.38 -42.24 1.46
C LEU A 427 72.58 -40.95 0.62
N THR A 428 71.57 -40.56 -0.16
CA THR A 428 71.60 -39.31 -0.96
C THR A 428 71.38 -38.07 -0.11
N GLN A 429 70.65 -38.18 1.00
CA GLN A 429 70.34 -37.07 1.89
C GLN A 429 71.55 -36.73 2.79
N THR A 430 72.27 -37.74 3.28
CA THR A 430 73.48 -37.56 4.10
C THR A 430 74.67 -36.97 3.32
N LEU A 431 74.81 -37.29 2.03
CA LEU A 431 75.92 -36.77 1.21
C LEU A 431 75.73 -35.32 0.75
N LEU A 432 74.48 -34.86 0.60
CA LEU A 432 74.17 -33.46 0.27
C LEU A 432 74.22 -32.53 1.49
N ALA A 433 73.92 -33.04 2.69
CA ALA A 433 74.06 -32.30 3.94
C ALA A 433 75.52 -31.90 4.25
N GLN A 434 76.51 -32.67 3.75
CA GLN A 434 77.94 -32.37 3.87
C GLN A 434 78.49 -31.38 2.85
N ALA A 435 77.75 -31.07 1.77
CA ALA A 435 78.26 -30.27 0.65
C ALA A 435 77.87 -28.77 0.71
N CYS A 436 76.83 -28.40 1.46
CA CYS A 436 76.43 -27.00 1.67
C CYS A 436 75.85 -26.82 3.09
N PRO A 437 76.56 -26.19 4.04
CA PRO A 437 75.93 -25.75 5.29
C PRO A 437 74.85 -24.72 4.94
N GLY A 438 73.58 -25.08 5.13
CA GLY A 438 72.41 -24.25 4.77
C GLY A 438 71.49 -24.83 3.68
N PHE A 439 71.85 -25.94 3.02
CA PHE A 439 70.94 -26.60 2.05
C PHE A 439 69.70 -27.17 2.74
N GLU A 440 69.87 -27.79 3.92
CA GLU A 440 68.75 -28.34 4.69
C GLU A 440 67.83 -27.23 5.23
N GLU A 441 68.39 -26.10 5.65
CA GLU A 441 67.65 -24.89 6.07
C GLU A 441 66.89 -24.25 4.90
N ALA A 442 67.46 -24.20 3.70
CA ALA A 442 66.78 -23.70 2.51
C ALA A 442 65.62 -24.62 2.06
N VAL A 443 65.81 -25.95 2.14
CA VAL A 443 64.74 -26.92 1.86
C VAL A 443 63.63 -26.84 2.91
N GLU A 444 63.98 -26.63 4.18
CA GLU A 444 63.02 -26.39 5.26
C GLU A 444 62.25 -25.08 5.07
N GLY A 445 62.92 -24.01 4.63
CA GLY A 445 62.28 -22.74 4.27
C GLY A 445 61.28 -22.88 3.12
N VAL A 446 61.62 -23.61 2.05
CA VAL A 446 60.69 -23.89 0.93
C VAL A 446 59.53 -24.78 1.38
N ARG A 447 59.76 -25.78 2.23
CA ARG A 447 58.69 -26.61 2.81
C ARG A 447 57.77 -25.80 3.71
N PHE A 448 58.32 -24.88 4.51
CA PHE A 448 57.53 -23.97 5.33
C PHE A 448 56.65 -23.07 4.47
N ILE A 449 57.20 -22.45 3.42
CA ILE A 449 56.43 -21.62 2.48
C ILE A 449 55.35 -22.46 1.79
N ALA A 450 55.67 -23.65 1.29
CA ALA A 450 54.70 -24.52 0.64
C ALA A 450 53.58 -24.97 1.59
N ASN A 451 53.91 -25.31 2.84
CA ASN A 451 52.92 -25.67 3.85
C ASN A 451 52.08 -24.47 4.29
N HIS A 452 52.68 -23.28 4.37
CA HIS A 452 51.97 -22.04 4.72
C HIS A 452 50.99 -21.65 3.60
N MET A 453 51.45 -21.62 2.35
CA MET A 453 50.60 -21.39 1.18
C MET A 453 49.46 -22.41 1.12
N LYS A 454 49.75 -23.69 1.39
CA LYS A 454 48.72 -24.74 1.45
C LYS A 454 47.71 -24.50 2.57
N SER A 455 48.17 -24.10 3.76
CA SER A 455 47.26 -23.80 4.87
C SER A 455 46.39 -22.56 4.61
N GLU A 456 46.94 -21.54 3.95
CA GLU A 456 46.18 -20.36 3.52
C GLU A 456 45.15 -20.71 2.45
N ASP A 457 45.51 -21.55 1.46
CA ASP A 457 44.58 -22.06 0.45
C ASP A 457 43.46 -22.91 1.08
N ASP A 458 43.79 -23.78 2.04
CA ASP A 458 42.82 -24.60 2.78
C ASP A 458 41.86 -23.70 3.58
N ASP A 459 42.36 -22.69 4.29
CA ASP A 459 41.54 -21.72 5.04
C ASP A 459 40.65 -20.88 4.11
N GLN A 460 41.18 -20.47 2.96
CA GLN A 460 40.42 -19.74 1.95
C GLN A 460 39.29 -20.61 1.39
N SER A 461 39.55 -21.88 1.09
CA SER A 461 38.53 -22.81 0.58
C SER A 461 37.37 -23.00 1.56
N VAL A 462 37.66 -23.09 2.88
CA VAL A 462 36.63 -23.19 3.91
C VAL A 462 35.82 -21.89 4.04
N SER A 463 36.46 -20.74 3.86
CA SER A 463 35.76 -19.45 3.85
C SER A 463 34.82 -19.32 2.64
N GLU A 464 35.22 -19.82 1.47
CA GLU A 464 34.38 -19.86 0.26
C GLU A 464 33.18 -20.79 0.45
N ASP A 465 33.35 -21.93 1.12
CA ASP A 465 32.25 -22.83 1.49
C ASP A 465 31.21 -22.12 2.39
N TRP A 466 31.64 -21.36 3.41
CA TRP A 466 30.72 -20.58 4.24
C TRP A 466 29.94 -19.52 3.45
N LYS A 467 30.59 -18.86 2.49
CA LYS A 467 29.93 -17.90 1.58
C LYS A 467 28.92 -18.60 0.68
N TYR A 468 29.25 -19.79 0.18
CA TYR A 468 28.32 -20.61 -0.61
C TYR A 468 27.09 -21.01 0.23
N VAL A 469 27.29 -21.49 1.45
CA VAL A 469 26.20 -21.82 2.38
C VAL A 469 25.32 -20.60 2.65
N ALA A 470 25.91 -19.42 2.90
CA ALA A 470 25.17 -18.17 3.08
C ALA A 470 24.34 -17.82 1.84
N MET A 471 24.90 -17.99 0.63
CA MET A 471 24.21 -17.76 -0.63
C MET A 471 23.02 -18.72 -0.83
N VAL A 472 23.18 -20.00 -0.50
CA VAL A 472 22.09 -21.00 -0.60
C VAL A 472 20.94 -20.65 0.36
N ILE A 473 21.27 -20.29 1.59
CA ILE A 473 20.27 -19.86 2.60
C ILE A 473 19.51 -18.61 2.10
N ASP A 474 20.22 -17.64 1.51
CA ASP A 474 19.60 -16.42 0.97
C ASP A 474 18.59 -16.72 -0.15
N ARG A 475 18.95 -17.63 -1.07
CA ARG A 475 18.06 -18.07 -2.16
C ARG A 475 16.86 -18.87 -1.67
N LEU A 476 17.03 -19.68 -0.63
CA LEU A 476 15.93 -20.41 -0.01
C LEU A 476 14.91 -19.45 0.61
N PHE A 477 15.39 -18.46 1.38
CA PHE A 477 14.51 -17.45 1.95
C PHE A 477 13.86 -16.58 0.87
N LEU A 478 14.58 -16.22 -0.19
CA LEU A 478 14.01 -15.50 -1.34
C LEU A 478 12.74 -16.19 -1.86
N TRP A 479 12.78 -17.49 -2.14
CA TRP A 479 11.62 -18.22 -2.67
C TRP A 479 10.46 -18.28 -1.68
N ILE A 480 10.75 -18.50 -0.40
CA ILE A 480 9.74 -18.47 0.67
C ILE A 480 9.07 -17.10 0.72
N PHE A 481 9.86 -16.02 0.75
CA PHE A 481 9.35 -14.66 0.81
C PHE A 481 8.57 -14.27 -0.45
N VAL A 482 9.05 -14.63 -1.64
CA VAL A 482 8.32 -14.41 -2.90
C VAL A 482 6.96 -15.09 -2.85
N PHE A 483 6.91 -16.35 -2.43
CA PHE A 483 5.65 -17.08 -2.30
C PHE A 483 4.72 -16.37 -1.31
N VAL A 484 5.18 -16.10 -0.09
CA VAL A 484 4.36 -15.45 0.95
C VAL A 484 3.89 -14.06 0.53
N CYS A 485 4.74 -13.26 -0.12
CA CYS A 485 4.37 -11.95 -0.65
C CYS A 485 3.34 -12.07 -1.77
N VAL A 486 3.56 -12.91 -2.78
CA VAL A 486 2.64 -13.04 -3.93
C VAL A 486 1.28 -13.56 -3.47
N PHE A 487 1.24 -14.63 -2.67
CA PHE A 487 -0.01 -15.18 -2.16
C PHE A 487 -0.69 -14.24 -1.15
N GLY A 488 0.08 -13.54 -0.33
CA GLY A 488 -0.44 -12.51 0.58
C GLY A 488 -1.08 -11.34 -0.16
N THR A 489 -0.40 -10.78 -1.16
CA THR A 489 -0.91 -9.69 -2.01
C THR A 489 -2.13 -10.15 -2.80
N LEU A 490 -2.07 -11.30 -3.48
CA LEU A 490 -3.22 -11.83 -4.22
C LEU A 490 -4.41 -12.10 -3.29
N GLY A 491 -4.19 -12.73 -2.14
CA GLY A 491 -5.25 -13.02 -1.17
C GLY A 491 -5.96 -11.77 -0.65
N MET A 492 -5.21 -10.70 -0.37
CA MET A 492 -5.78 -9.45 0.15
C MET A 492 -6.48 -8.62 -0.93
N PHE A 493 -5.92 -8.52 -2.14
CA PHE A 493 -6.50 -7.69 -3.21
C PHE A 493 -7.57 -8.39 -4.06
N THR A 494 -7.67 -9.73 -4.02
CA THR A 494 -8.77 -10.45 -4.68
C THR A 494 -10.10 -10.31 -3.95
N GLN A 495 -10.09 -10.22 -2.62
CA GLN A 495 -11.30 -10.04 -1.80
C GLN A 495 -12.20 -8.87 -2.25
N PRO A 496 -11.70 -7.64 -2.47
CA PRO A 496 -12.53 -6.53 -2.97
C PRO A 496 -12.99 -6.70 -4.43
N LEU A 497 -12.27 -7.45 -5.27
CA LEU A 497 -12.69 -7.71 -6.66
C LEU A 497 -13.90 -8.65 -6.72
N TYR A 498 -13.93 -9.69 -5.88
CA TYR A 498 -15.06 -10.62 -5.81
C TYR A 498 -16.34 -9.95 -5.29
N GLN A 499 -16.23 -9.04 -4.31
CA GLN A 499 -17.41 -8.35 -3.78
C GLN A 499 -18.06 -7.38 -4.78
N ASN A 500 -17.26 -6.68 -5.59
CA ASN A 500 -17.78 -5.84 -6.67
C ASN A 500 -18.57 -6.65 -7.72
N TYR A 501 -18.23 -7.93 -7.93
CA TYR A 501 -18.98 -8.83 -8.79
C TYR A 501 -20.32 -9.24 -8.16
N THR A 502 -20.34 -9.61 -6.87
CA THR A 502 -21.58 -9.99 -6.18
C THR A 502 -22.56 -8.83 -6.04
N VAL A 503 -22.10 -7.61 -5.76
CA VAL A 503 -22.98 -6.43 -5.65
C VAL A 503 -23.64 -6.09 -6.98
N LYS A 504 -22.92 -6.20 -8.11
CA LYS A 504 -23.51 -6.06 -9.46
C LYS A 504 -24.54 -7.14 -9.80
N THR A 505 -24.38 -8.33 -9.24
CA THR A 505 -25.30 -9.45 -9.48
C THR A 505 -26.60 -9.31 -8.68
N ILE A 506 -26.56 -8.67 -7.51
CA ILE A 506 -27.76 -8.45 -6.67
C ILE A 506 -28.58 -7.24 -7.16
N THR A 507 -27.94 -6.17 -7.63
CA THR A 507 -28.65 -5.00 -8.19
C THR A 507 -29.20 -5.18 -9.61
N SER A 508 -28.91 -6.30 -10.26
CA SER A 508 -29.47 -6.66 -11.59
C SER A 508 -30.62 -7.67 -11.52
N SER A 509 -31.08 -8.06 -10.32
CA SER A 509 -32.31 -8.82 -10.15
C SER A 509 -33.50 -7.84 -10.05
N PRO A 510 -34.43 -7.81 -11.02
CA PRO A 510 -35.69 -7.10 -10.84
C PRO A 510 -36.53 -7.90 -9.83
N GLY A 511 -36.74 -7.31 -8.65
CA GLY A 511 -37.76 -7.75 -7.70
C GLY A 511 -39.03 -6.95 -7.92
#